data_AF-B7QG05-F1
#
_entry.id   AF-B7QG05-F1
#
_cell.length_a   1.000
_cell.length_b   1.000
_cell.length_c   1.000
_cell.angle_alpha   90.00
_cell.angle_beta   90.00
_cell.angle_gamma   90.00
#
_symmetry.space_group_name_H-M   'P 1'
#
loop_
_entity.id
_entity.type
_entity.pdbx_description
1 polymer ?
#
loop_
_entity_poly.entity_id
_entity_poly.type
_entity_poly.pdbx_seq_one_letter_code
_entity_poly.pdbx_strand_id
1 'polypeptide(L)'
;VELHINIDGIPLHRSSSKALCPITCSCANILDRTPFPVSIYCGSGKPVDVEEFLSEFLEEMKQLETDGITVADKHFTVILTAVICDMPARSYVKCTKGHSSYNSCDRCTQRGEYIDGRVVFPDVPGFRLRSNETFRTMEDAEHHHSLSPLCSLALDMVFSFPLDYMHMVCLGVTRRVLHLWVHGRLPFRLGALQKQLLN
;
A
#
# COMPACT_ATOMS: atom_id res chain seq x y z
N VAL A 1 9.88 -18.47 -9.40
CA VAL A 1 9.11 -18.28 -8.16
C VAL A 1 8.67 -16.82 -8.11
N GLU A 2 7.37 -16.59 -8.01
CA GLU A 2 6.82 -15.24 -7.84
C GLU A 2 6.57 -15.01 -6.35
N LEU A 3 7.09 -13.91 -5.83
CA LEU A 3 6.91 -13.50 -4.45
C LEU A 3 5.94 -12.32 -4.39
N HIS A 4 5.03 -12.39 -3.42
CA HIS A 4 4.30 -11.23 -2.93
C HIS A 4 4.78 -10.91 -1.53
N ILE A 5 5.04 -9.63 -1.25
CA ILE A 5 5.25 -9.18 0.12
C ILE A 5 4.05 -8.42 0.63
N ASN A 6 3.87 -8.43 1.94
CA ASN A 6 2.93 -7.58 2.65
C ASN A 6 3.64 -6.82 3.76
N ILE A 7 3.42 -5.51 3.80
CA ILE A 7 3.97 -4.58 4.79
C ILE A 7 2.79 -3.86 5.45
N ASP A 8 2.63 -4.07 6.76
CA ASP A 8 1.54 -3.48 7.54
C ASP A 8 2.04 -3.05 8.93
N GLY A 9 1.40 -2.04 9.52
CA GLY A 9 1.71 -1.53 10.84
C GLY A 9 0.67 -1.97 11.87
N ILE A 10 1.09 -2.72 12.88
CA ILE A 10 0.20 -3.27 13.91
C ILE A 10 0.54 -2.64 15.27
N PRO A 11 -0.38 -1.91 15.92
CA PRO A 11 -0.16 -1.43 17.28
C PRO A 11 -0.12 -2.61 18.26
N LEU A 12 0.90 -2.66 19.12
CA LEU A 12 1.04 -3.74 20.11
C LEU A 12 0.11 -3.56 21.31
N HIS A 13 -0.09 -2.32 21.73
CA HIS A 13 -0.95 -1.98 22.85
C HIS A 13 -1.74 -0.73 22.51
N ARG A 14 -2.98 -0.64 23.01
CA ARG A 14 -3.80 0.57 22.83
C ARG A 14 -3.28 1.78 23.59
N SER A 15 -2.51 1.56 24.66
CA SER A 15 -1.99 2.59 25.58
C SER A 15 -0.51 2.92 25.37
N SER A 16 0.16 2.27 24.41
CA SER A 16 1.58 2.50 24.10
C SER A 16 1.72 2.92 22.65
N SER A 17 2.74 3.74 22.37
CA SER A 17 3.16 4.02 21.00
C SER A 17 3.88 2.84 20.34
N LYS A 18 4.13 1.73 21.06
CA LYS A 18 4.79 0.55 20.50
C LYS A 18 3.99 -0.05 19.35
N ALA A 19 4.66 -0.24 18.22
CA ALA A 19 4.11 -0.87 17.02
C ALA A 19 5.07 -1.94 16.47
N LEU A 20 4.47 -2.95 15.85
CA LEU A 20 5.16 -3.88 14.98
C LEU A 20 4.95 -3.46 13.53
N CYS A 21 6.00 -3.56 12.72
CA CYS A 21 5.89 -3.46 11.26
C CYS A 21 6.54 -4.70 10.65
N PRO A 22 5.79 -5.80 10.46
CA PRO A 22 6.30 -6.96 9.78
C PRO A 22 6.39 -6.75 8.27
N ILE A 23 7.44 -7.33 7.68
CA ILE A 23 7.50 -7.69 6.27
C ILE A 23 7.21 -9.18 6.20
N THR A 24 6.11 -9.52 5.55
CA THR A 24 5.71 -10.92 5.30
C THR A 24 5.83 -11.23 3.82
N CYS A 25 6.13 -12.46 3.47
CA CYS A 25 6.26 -12.91 2.09
C CYS A 25 5.38 -14.14 1.85
N SER A 26 4.96 -14.33 0.59
CA SER A 26 4.26 -15.54 0.14
C SER A 26 4.66 -15.87 -1.29
N CYS A 27 4.72 -17.15 -1.62
CA CYS A 27 4.99 -17.63 -2.97
C CYS A 27 3.68 -17.66 -3.77
N ALA A 28 3.50 -16.71 -4.68
CA ALA A 28 2.24 -16.48 -5.38
C ALA A 28 1.88 -17.55 -6.42
N ASN A 29 2.90 -18.19 -7.02
CA ASN A 29 2.73 -19.13 -8.12
C ASN A 29 2.96 -20.60 -7.74
N ILE A 30 2.83 -20.93 -6.46
CA ILE A 30 2.85 -22.32 -5.97
C ILE A 30 1.55 -22.66 -5.23
N LEU A 31 1.39 -23.94 -4.87
CA LEU A 31 0.19 -24.45 -4.21
C LEU A 31 0.04 -23.90 -2.78
N ASP A 32 1.12 -23.95 -2.00
CA ASP A 32 1.16 -23.37 -0.66
C ASP A 32 1.52 -21.88 -0.74
N ARG A 33 0.51 -21.04 -0.53
CA ARG A 33 0.64 -19.58 -0.57
C ARG A 33 0.61 -18.97 0.83
N THR A 34 0.84 -19.78 1.86
CA THR A 34 0.79 -19.33 3.25
C THR A 34 1.84 -18.23 3.47
N PRO A 35 1.43 -17.02 3.92
CA PRO A 35 2.38 -15.97 4.22
C PRO A 35 3.28 -16.36 5.40
N PHE A 36 4.56 -16.01 5.31
CA PHE A 36 5.55 -16.22 6.36
C PHE A 36 6.28 -14.90 6.68
N PRO A 37 6.70 -14.69 7.94
CA PRO A 37 7.47 -13.50 8.30
C PRO A 37 8.88 -13.59 7.70
N VAL A 38 9.36 -12.45 7.17
CA VAL A 38 10.74 -12.29 6.68
C VAL A 38 11.52 -11.39 7.63
N SER A 39 10.93 -10.25 7.99
CA SER A 39 11.51 -9.29 8.93
C SER A 39 10.42 -8.68 9.80
N ILE A 40 10.78 -8.29 11.03
CA ILE A 40 9.84 -7.67 11.97
C ILE A 40 10.54 -6.51 12.66
N TYR A 41 10.11 -5.30 12.34
CA TYR A 41 10.45 -4.13 13.14
C TYR A 41 9.57 -4.07 14.40
N CYS A 42 10.17 -3.74 15.54
CA CYS A 42 9.47 -3.47 16.79
C CYS A 42 10.05 -2.21 17.44
N GLY A 43 9.23 -1.16 17.55
CA GLY A 43 9.68 0.10 18.10
C GLY A 43 8.54 1.02 18.50
N SER A 44 8.88 2.23 18.94
CA SER A 44 7.88 3.25 19.28
C SER A 44 7.46 3.97 18.00
N GLY A 45 6.29 3.64 17.48
CA GLY A 45 5.77 4.15 16.22
C GLY A 45 6.28 3.36 15.01
N LYS A 46 6.19 3.98 13.83
CA LYS A 46 6.71 3.43 12.58
C LYS A 46 8.24 3.61 12.53
N PRO A 47 8.97 2.73 11.83
CA PRO A 47 10.39 2.96 11.60
C PRO A 47 10.59 4.32 10.92
N VAL A 48 11.54 5.10 11.43
CA VAL A 48 11.75 6.48 10.98
C VAL A 48 12.41 6.48 9.61
N ASP A 49 13.41 5.63 9.43
CA ASP A 49 14.15 5.48 8.19
C ASP A 49 13.64 4.25 7.43
N VAL A 50 13.15 4.49 6.22
CA VAL A 50 12.63 3.45 5.32
C VAL A 50 13.75 2.63 4.67
N GLU A 51 14.93 3.22 4.45
CA GLU A 51 16.10 2.53 3.93
C GLU A 51 16.60 1.54 4.99
N GLU A 52 16.75 1.99 6.24
CA GLU A 52 17.14 1.11 7.35
C GLU A 52 16.14 -0.03 7.53
N PHE A 53 14.84 0.29 7.53
CA PHE A 53 13.77 -0.70 7.68
C PHE A 53 13.76 -1.79 6.58
N LEU A 54 14.08 -1.42 5.34
CA LEU A 54 14.05 -2.34 4.19
C LEU A 54 15.41 -2.95 3.85
N SER A 55 16.50 -2.49 4.47
CA SER A 55 17.89 -2.81 4.07
C SER A 55 18.18 -4.31 3.93
N GLU A 56 18.00 -5.08 5.01
CA GLU A 56 18.25 -6.53 5.02
C GLU A 56 17.37 -7.26 3.99
N PHE A 57 16.09 -6.89 3.91
CA PHE A 57 15.15 -7.46 2.93
C PHE A 57 15.59 -7.16 1.48
N LEU A 58 16.03 -5.94 1.20
CA LEU A 58 16.47 -5.53 -0.13
C LEU A 58 17.76 -6.23 -0.55
N GLU A 59 18.69 -6.44 0.38
CA GLU A 59 19.93 -7.17 0.11
C GLU A 59 19.64 -8.61 -0.33
N GLU A 60 18.84 -9.33 0.46
CA GLU A 60 18.45 -10.71 0.13
C GLU A 60 17.63 -10.78 -1.17
N MET A 61 16.67 -9.87 -1.36
CA MET A 61 15.85 -9.87 -2.57
C MET A 61 16.65 -9.59 -3.84
N LYS A 62 17.66 -8.71 -3.80
CA LYS A 62 18.55 -8.47 -4.95
C LYS A 62 19.34 -9.72 -5.32
N GLN A 63 19.83 -10.44 -4.32
CA GLN A 63 20.52 -11.72 -4.55
C GLN A 63 19.54 -12.72 -5.16
N LEU A 64 18.31 -12.84 -4.64
CA LEU A 64 17.30 -13.74 -5.20
C LEU A 64 16.87 -13.37 -6.63
N GLU A 65 16.73 -12.08 -6.96
CA GLU A 65 16.40 -11.61 -8.33
C GLU A 65 17.53 -11.91 -9.32
N THR A 66 18.79 -11.85 -8.86
CA THR A 66 19.98 -12.05 -9.70
C THR A 66 20.34 -13.52 -9.85
N ASP A 67 20.45 -14.22 -8.72
CA ASP A 67 20.99 -15.57 -8.61
C ASP A 67 19.90 -16.63 -8.56
N GLY A 68 18.63 -16.26 -8.37
CA GLY A 68 17.55 -17.22 -8.19
C GLY A 68 17.72 -18.11 -6.94
N ILE A 69 17.11 -19.29 -6.96
CA ILE A 69 17.24 -20.30 -5.91
C ILE A 69 17.28 -21.70 -6.52
N THR A 70 18.09 -22.58 -5.94
CA THR A 70 18.16 -24.00 -6.34
C THR A 70 17.49 -24.88 -5.30
N VAL A 71 16.49 -25.67 -5.72
CA VAL A 71 15.76 -26.62 -4.86
C VAL A 71 15.68 -27.96 -5.59
N ALA A 72 16.15 -29.04 -4.94
CA ALA A 72 16.19 -30.38 -5.53
C ALA A 72 16.85 -30.41 -6.92
N ASP A 73 18.04 -29.82 -7.02
CA ASP A 73 18.86 -29.70 -8.25
C ASP A 73 18.19 -28.95 -9.42
N LYS A 74 17.08 -28.27 -9.16
CA LYS A 74 16.41 -27.40 -10.14
C LYS A 74 16.59 -25.95 -9.74
N HIS A 75 17.00 -25.16 -10.72
CA HIS A 75 17.19 -23.74 -10.57
C HIS A 75 15.89 -22.98 -10.91
N PHE A 76 15.54 -22.01 -10.08
CA PHE A 76 14.36 -21.18 -10.25
C PHE A 76 14.73 -19.71 -10.14
N THR A 77 14.38 -18.93 -11.16
CA THR A 77 14.41 -17.46 -11.07
C THR A 77 13.40 -16.99 -10.03
N VAL A 78 13.77 -16.04 -9.19
CA VAL A 78 12.87 -15.43 -8.21
C VAL A 78 12.54 -14.01 -8.65
N ILE A 79 11.28 -13.62 -8.57
CA ILE A 79 10.83 -12.25 -8.90
C ILE A 79 9.83 -11.76 -7.85
N LEU A 80 9.93 -10.47 -7.49
CA LEU A 80 8.92 -9.81 -6.66
C LEU A 80 7.84 -9.21 -7.57
N THR A 81 6.61 -9.72 -7.49
CA THR A 81 5.52 -9.29 -8.38
C THR A 81 4.53 -8.33 -7.72
N ALA A 82 4.41 -8.37 -6.39
CA ALA A 82 3.50 -7.49 -5.66
C ALA A 82 4.02 -7.04 -4.28
N VAL A 83 3.75 -5.78 -3.95
CA VAL A 83 3.91 -5.18 -2.61
C VAL A 83 2.54 -4.78 -2.10
N ILE A 84 1.97 -5.62 -1.25
CA ILE A 84 0.66 -5.44 -0.64
C ILE A 84 0.82 -4.58 0.61
N CYS A 85 0.06 -3.49 0.68
CA CYS A 85 0.10 -2.56 1.79
C CYS A 85 -1.12 -1.64 1.76
N ASP A 86 -1.52 -1.17 2.94
CA ASP A 86 -2.51 -0.11 3.10
C ASP A 86 -1.94 1.24 2.59
N MET A 87 -2.80 2.26 2.44
CA MET A 87 -2.35 3.53 1.85
C MET A 87 -1.23 4.24 2.68
N PRO A 88 -1.31 4.31 4.03
CA PRO A 88 -0.22 4.80 4.85
C PRO A 88 1.11 4.05 4.67
N ALA A 89 1.14 2.73 4.74
CA ALA A 89 2.35 1.93 4.56
C ALA A 89 2.88 2.07 3.13
N ARG A 90 1.99 2.12 2.12
CA ARG A 90 2.35 2.38 0.73
C ARG A 90 3.11 3.68 0.57
N SER A 91 2.56 4.80 1.04
CA SER A 91 3.23 6.10 0.92
C SER A 91 4.58 6.12 1.64
N TYR A 92 4.70 5.38 2.75
CA TYR A 92 5.94 5.25 3.49
C TYR A 92 7.01 4.49 2.69
N VAL A 93 6.72 3.28 2.21
CA VAL A 93 7.71 2.47 1.47
C VAL A 93 8.02 3.02 0.08
N LYS A 94 7.07 3.74 -0.53
CA LYS A 94 7.26 4.43 -1.81
C LYS A 94 7.92 5.81 -1.67
N CYS A 95 8.12 6.30 -0.45
CA CYS A 95 8.60 7.67 -0.21
C CYS A 95 7.74 8.73 -0.91
N THR A 96 6.42 8.56 -0.94
CA THR A 96 5.47 9.47 -1.58
C THR A 96 4.58 10.17 -0.57
N LYS A 97 3.87 11.22 -1.01
CA LYS A 97 2.94 11.93 -0.15
C LYS A 97 1.83 11.01 0.35
N GLY A 98 1.51 11.15 1.63
CA GLY A 98 0.44 10.40 2.27
C GLY A 98 -0.94 10.64 1.63
N HIS A 99 -1.85 9.70 1.91
CA HIS A 99 -3.21 9.62 1.36
C HIS A 99 -4.07 10.89 1.51
N SER A 100 -3.78 11.74 2.48
CA SER A 100 -4.49 12.99 2.76
C SER A 100 -3.90 14.23 2.08
N SER A 101 -2.85 14.07 1.26
CA SER A 101 -2.23 15.19 0.54
C SER A 101 -2.95 15.50 -0.77
N TYR A 102 -2.73 16.70 -1.31
CA TYR A 102 -3.27 17.10 -2.61
C TYR A 102 -2.71 16.26 -3.76
N ASN A 103 -1.47 15.80 -3.68
CA ASN A 103 -0.81 15.02 -4.74
C ASN A 103 -0.67 13.55 -4.32
N SER A 104 -1.69 13.00 -3.62
CA SER A 104 -1.63 11.67 -3.01
C SER A 104 -2.04 10.52 -3.93
N CYS A 105 -2.69 10.80 -5.07
CA CYS A 105 -3.08 9.75 -5.99
C CYS A 105 -1.84 8.96 -6.38
N ASP A 106 -1.89 7.63 -6.39
CA ASP A 106 -0.74 6.78 -6.71
C ASP A 106 -0.69 6.41 -8.21
N ARG A 107 -1.79 6.65 -8.93
CA ARG A 107 -1.99 6.22 -10.32
C ARG A 107 -1.92 7.35 -11.35
N CYS A 108 -2.20 8.59 -10.95
CA CYS A 108 -2.17 9.74 -11.87
C CYS A 108 -1.75 11.04 -11.19
N THR A 109 -1.29 11.99 -11.99
CA THR A 109 -0.84 13.33 -11.57
C THR A 109 -1.99 14.28 -11.22
N GLN A 110 -3.20 13.75 -11.04
CA GLN A 110 -4.34 14.58 -10.70
C GLN A 110 -4.13 15.17 -9.29
N ARG A 111 -4.20 16.50 -9.19
CA ARG A 111 -4.21 17.19 -7.92
C ARG A 111 -5.61 17.15 -7.32
N GLY A 112 -5.69 16.79 -6.04
CA GLY A 112 -6.89 16.84 -5.25
C GLY A 112 -7.25 18.25 -4.79
N GLU A 113 -8.48 18.41 -4.31
CA GLU A 113 -9.05 19.65 -3.77
C GLU A 113 -9.55 19.43 -2.36
N TYR A 114 -9.39 20.43 -1.49
CA TYR A 114 -9.88 20.36 -0.11
C TYR A 114 -11.32 20.84 -0.03
N ILE A 115 -12.24 19.94 0.28
CA ILE A 115 -13.68 20.21 0.36
C ILE A 115 -14.21 19.57 1.64
N ASP A 116 -14.91 20.33 2.48
CA ASP A 116 -15.57 19.84 3.70
C ASP A 116 -14.67 18.99 4.62
N GLY A 117 -13.45 19.44 4.86
CA GLY A 117 -12.54 18.78 5.80
C GLY A 117 -11.72 17.62 5.23
N ARG A 118 -11.76 17.39 3.91
CA ARG A 118 -11.11 16.26 3.24
C ARG A 118 -10.57 16.64 1.88
N VAL A 119 -9.52 15.96 1.43
CA VAL A 119 -9.06 16.02 0.04
C VAL A 119 -9.92 15.07 -0.82
N VAL A 120 -10.39 15.58 -1.95
CA VAL A 120 -11.16 14.82 -2.96
C VAL A 120 -10.51 14.99 -4.33
N PHE A 121 -10.73 14.03 -5.22
CA PHE A 121 -10.21 14.03 -6.60
C PHE A 121 -11.38 14.17 -7.57
N PRO A 122 -11.82 15.40 -7.89
CA PRO A 122 -12.94 15.62 -8.81
C PRO A 122 -12.58 15.19 -10.23
N ASP A 123 -13.52 14.70 -11.02
CA ASP A 123 -13.23 14.29 -12.40
C ASP A 123 -12.90 15.51 -13.27
N VAL A 124 -11.60 15.81 -13.41
CA VAL A 124 -11.07 16.94 -14.18
C VAL A 124 -10.11 16.42 -15.24
N PRO A 125 -10.20 16.90 -16.49
CA PRO A 125 -9.29 16.49 -17.55
C PRO A 125 -7.87 17.05 -17.32
N GLY A 126 -6.88 16.46 -18.00
CA GLY A 126 -5.52 17.00 -18.05
C GLY A 126 -4.51 16.34 -17.08
N PHE A 127 -4.90 15.30 -16.35
CA PHE A 127 -3.95 14.46 -15.61
C PHE A 127 -3.23 13.47 -16.55
N ARG A 128 -2.06 13.00 -16.12
CA ARG A 128 -1.32 11.93 -16.77
C ARG A 128 -1.30 10.70 -15.87
N LEU A 129 -1.35 9.51 -16.47
CA LEU A 129 -1.12 8.28 -15.73
C LEU A 129 0.37 8.19 -15.37
N ARG A 130 0.65 7.75 -14.15
CA ARG A 130 2.03 7.42 -13.75
C ARG A 130 2.45 6.10 -14.37
N SER A 131 3.69 6.04 -14.81
CA SER A 131 4.38 4.81 -15.22
C SER A 131 5.54 4.51 -14.27
N ASN A 132 6.06 3.29 -14.33
CA ASN A 132 7.29 2.91 -13.64
C ASN A 132 8.45 3.86 -13.92
N GLU A 133 8.60 4.30 -15.17
CA GLU A 133 9.64 5.24 -15.59
C GLU A 133 9.45 6.61 -14.92
N THR A 134 8.26 7.22 -15.05
CA THR A 134 7.97 8.54 -14.47
C THR A 134 8.11 8.58 -12.94
N PHE A 135 7.86 7.45 -12.28
CA PHE A 135 8.06 7.31 -10.84
C PHE A 135 9.57 7.28 -10.50
N ARG A 136 10.34 6.45 -11.21
CA ARG A 136 11.79 6.27 -10.97
C ARG A 136 12.60 7.52 -11.32
N THR A 137 12.17 8.29 -12.30
CA THR A 137 12.76 9.61 -12.63
C THR A 137 12.25 10.73 -11.73
N MET A 138 11.30 10.44 -10.83
CA MET A 138 10.65 11.41 -9.94
C MET A 138 10.08 12.63 -10.67
N GLU A 139 9.49 12.42 -11.86
CA GLU A 139 8.97 13.52 -12.71
C GLU A 139 7.96 14.41 -11.97
N ASP A 140 7.14 13.82 -11.11
CA ASP A 140 6.18 14.53 -10.26
C ASP A 140 6.80 14.85 -8.88
N ALA A 141 7.52 15.98 -8.80
CA ALA A 141 8.18 16.42 -7.57
C ALA A 141 7.21 16.68 -6.40
N GLU A 142 5.95 16.99 -6.69
CA GLU A 142 4.93 17.26 -5.69
C GLU A 142 4.37 15.98 -5.05
N HIS A 143 4.50 14.85 -5.74
CA HIS A 143 4.10 13.52 -5.26
C HIS A 143 5.18 12.81 -4.44
N HIS A 144 6.46 13.07 -4.74
CA HIS A 144 7.58 12.36 -4.10
C HIS A 144 8.16 13.15 -2.91
N HIS A 145 8.69 12.44 -1.93
CA HIS A 145 9.55 12.98 -0.88
C HIS A 145 11.02 12.70 -1.17
N SER A 146 11.32 11.48 -1.63
CA SER A 146 12.64 11.01 -2.02
C SER A 146 12.49 9.79 -2.95
N LEU A 147 13.59 9.27 -3.48
CA LEU A 147 13.57 8.01 -4.20
C LEU A 147 13.31 6.85 -3.24
N SER A 148 12.39 5.96 -3.58
CA SER A 148 12.11 4.77 -2.78
C SER A 148 13.28 3.77 -2.82
N PRO A 149 13.67 3.16 -1.69
CA PRO A 149 14.64 2.05 -1.67
C PRO A 149 14.21 0.87 -2.55
N LEU A 150 12.90 0.64 -2.71
CA LEU A 150 12.34 -0.40 -3.57
C LEU A 150 12.61 -0.19 -5.07
N CYS A 151 12.98 1.02 -5.49
CA CYS A 151 13.45 1.27 -6.85
C CYS A 151 14.73 0.48 -7.17
N SER A 152 15.45 -0.05 -6.18
CA SER A 152 16.61 -0.90 -6.42
C SER A 152 16.29 -2.33 -6.88
N LEU A 153 15.00 -2.73 -6.88
CA LEU A 153 14.51 -4.02 -7.37
C LEU A 153 13.90 -3.91 -8.77
N ALA A 154 13.69 -5.04 -9.44
CA ALA A 154 13.01 -5.16 -10.73
C ALA A 154 11.47 -5.06 -10.63
N LEU A 155 10.98 -4.17 -9.76
CA LEU A 155 9.56 -3.97 -9.45
C LEU A 155 8.94 -2.83 -10.27
N ASP A 156 7.71 -2.97 -10.73
CA ASP A 156 6.94 -1.85 -11.28
C ASP A 156 6.38 -1.00 -10.14
N MET A 157 6.87 0.24 -10.01
CA MET A 157 6.52 1.13 -8.91
C MET A 157 5.07 1.66 -8.95
N VAL A 158 4.27 1.33 -9.97
CA VAL A 158 2.85 1.71 -10.07
C VAL A 158 1.95 0.47 -10.03
N PHE A 159 2.26 -0.55 -10.84
CA PHE A 159 1.39 -1.70 -11.06
C PHE A 159 1.64 -2.86 -10.11
N SER A 160 2.86 -3.01 -9.58
CA SER A 160 3.14 -4.02 -8.54
C SER A 160 2.63 -3.61 -7.15
N PHE A 161 1.97 -2.45 -7.02
CA PHE A 161 1.28 -2.02 -5.82
C PHE A 161 -0.24 -2.16 -6.01
N PRO A 162 -0.81 -3.34 -5.75
CA PRO A 162 -2.25 -3.56 -5.89
C PRO A 162 -3.01 -2.66 -4.93
N LEU A 163 -4.16 -2.13 -5.38
CA LEU A 163 -4.98 -1.30 -4.51
C LEU A 163 -5.70 -2.17 -3.46
N ASP A 164 -5.65 -1.76 -2.19
CA ASP A 164 -6.26 -2.53 -1.10
C ASP A 164 -7.78 -2.36 -1.09
N TYR A 165 -8.49 -3.42 -1.52
CA TYR A 165 -9.95 -3.45 -1.55
C TYR A 165 -10.58 -3.28 -0.17
N MET A 166 -10.00 -3.88 0.88
CA MET A 166 -10.52 -3.81 2.24
C MET A 166 -10.48 -2.38 2.76
N HIS A 167 -9.33 -1.71 2.65
CA HIS A 167 -9.17 -0.36 3.18
C HIS A 167 -9.85 0.70 2.31
N MET A 168 -9.79 0.58 0.99
CA MET A 168 -10.38 1.59 0.11
C MET A 168 -11.89 1.43 -0.08
N VAL A 169 -12.37 0.21 -0.35
CA VAL A 169 -13.78 -0.03 -0.69
C VAL A 169 -14.57 -0.35 0.55
N CYS A 170 -14.24 -1.44 1.25
CA CYS A 170 -15.04 -1.89 2.40
C CYS A 170 -15.03 -0.88 3.56
N LEU A 171 -13.84 -0.52 4.04
CA LEU A 171 -13.67 0.38 5.18
C LEU A 171 -13.74 1.86 4.78
N GLY A 172 -13.35 2.19 3.54
CA GLY A 172 -13.34 3.54 3.02
C GLY A 172 -14.72 4.00 2.53
N VAL A 173 -15.22 3.40 1.44
CA VAL A 173 -16.47 3.81 0.78
C VAL A 173 -17.69 3.21 1.46
N THR A 174 -17.76 1.87 1.55
CA THR A 174 -18.96 1.16 2.02
C THR A 174 -19.33 1.57 3.43
N ARG A 175 -18.36 1.66 4.35
CA ARG A 175 -18.59 2.17 5.71
C ARG A 175 -19.20 3.57 5.75
N ARG A 176 -18.73 4.49 4.89
CA ARG A 176 -19.27 5.87 4.81
C ARG A 176 -20.69 5.88 4.30
N VAL A 177 -20.97 5.10 3.26
CA VAL A 177 -22.31 4.95 2.69
C VAL A 177 -23.28 4.39 3.72
N LEU A 178 -22.91 3.32 4.43
CA LEU A 178 -23.72 2.76 5.51
C LEU A 178 -23.96 3.79 6.63
N HIS A 179 -22.95 4.56 7.03
CA HIS A 179 -23.13 5.60 8.03
C HIS A 179 -24.09 6.71 7.56
N LEU A 180 -24.01 7.12 6.29
CA LEU A 180 -24.92 8.09 5.69
C LEU A 180 -26.37 7.57 5.70
N TRP A 181 -26.57 6.31 5.29
CA TRP A 181 -27.89 5.69 5.22
C TRP A 181 -28.53 5.42 6.59
N VAL A 182 -27.73 5.09 7.61
CA VAL A 182 -28.27 4.77 8.94
C VAL A 182 -28.37 6.01 9.84
N HIS A 183 -27.36 6.87 9.82
CA HIS A 183 -27.18 8.00 10.76
C HIS A 183 -27.09 9.38 10.08
N GLY A 184 -27.03 9.46 8.75
CA GLY A 184 -26.91 10.71 8.00
C GLY A 184 -28.17 11.60 8.07
N ARG A 185 -28.17 12.73 7.36
CA ARG A 185 -29.34 13.63 7.32
C ARG A 185 -30.55 12.94 6.68
N LEU A 186 -31.76 13.34 7.08
CA LEU A 186 -33.03 12.77 6.59
C LEU A 186 -33.11 12.51 5.07
N PRO A 187 -32.71 13.41 4.16
CA PRO A 187 -32.79 13.14 2.72
C PRO A 187 -31.93 11.96 2.24
N PHE A 188 -30.93 11.54 3.02
CA PHE A 188 -30.02 10.45 2.68
C PHE A 188 -30.19 9.23 3.60
N ARG A 189 -31.09 9.31 4.59
CA ARG A 189 -31.28 8.27 5.62
C ARG A 189 -32.38 7.32 5.20
N LEU A 190 -32.13 6.02 5.31
CA LEU A 190 -33.11 4.98 5.04
C LEU A 190 -34.25 4.99 6.06
N GLY A 191 -35.44 4.58 5.62
CA GLY A 191 -36.60 4.37 6.47
C GLY A 191 -36.41 3.19 7.43
N ALA A 192 -37.22 3.13 8.49
CA ALA A 192 -37.07 2.10 9.53
C ALA A 192 -37.14 0.66 8.98
N LEU A 193 -38.07 0.38 8.05
CA LEU A 193 -38.21 -0.92 7.40
C LEU A 193 -37.00 -1.28 6.53
N GLN A 194 -36.44 -0.30 5.81
CA GLN A 194 -35.24 -0.53 4.97
C GLN A 194 -34.01 -0.84 5.82
N LYS A 195 -33.90 -0.26 7.02
CA LYS A 195 -32.80 -0.58 7.95
C LYS A 195 -32.87 -2.01 8.50
N GLN A 196 -34.06 -2.60 8.61
CA GLN A 196 -34.20 -3.99 9.03
C GLN A 196 -33.63 -4.98 8.00
N LEU A 197 -33.55 -4.59 6.73
CA LEU A 197 -32.95 -5.40 5.66
C LEU A 197 -31.41 -5.35 5.62
N LEU A 198 -30.78 -4.47 6.42
CA LEU A 198 -29.32 -4.33 6.50
C LEU A 198 -28.69 -5.18 7.62
N ASN A 199 -29.51 -5.77 8.50
CA ASN A 199 -29.10 -6.70 9.55
C ASN A 199 -29.24 -8.14 9.06
#